data_AF-A0A964T7D8-F1
#
_entry.id   AF-A0A964T7D8-F1
#
_cell.length_a   1.000
_cell.length_b   1.000
_cell.length_c   1.000
_cell.angle_alpha   90.00
_cell.angle_beta   90.00
_cell.angle_gamma   90.00
#
_symmetry.space_group_name_H-M   'P 1'
#
loop_
_entity.id
_entity.type
_entity.pdbx_description
1 polymer ?
#
loop_
_entity_poly.entity_id
_entity_poly.type
_entity_poly.pdbx_seq_one_letter_code
_entity_poly.pdbx_strand_id
1 'polypeptide(L)'
;MITLIHYPLSVPSRLVRLVLAECEIVPQLQEEAAWERRPEFLIVNPAGTLPVLVEDDAPPVCGIWAVSEYLDETRGFALGDRRLLPSSAAQRAEVRRLTEWFSMRFDDEVTGYLVEEKVTKRERARRGGNGSPDSSALRAARSNIRTHLAYIEHLLGARNWLAGERMSYADLAAAAALSVADYLGEVPWSEAEEAKNWYMRMKSRPGFRPLLADQIRTVRPPEHYALLDF
;
A
#
# COMPACT_ATOMS: atom_id res chain seq x y z
N MET A 1 -15.10 -0.17 18.13
CA MET A 1 -13.81 -0.85 17.90
C MET A 1 -13.63 -1.02 16.40
N ILE A 2 -12.49 -0.61 15.87
CA ILE A 2 -12.18 -0.74 14.45
C ILE A 2 -11.25 -1.93 14.25
N THR A 3 -11.66 -2.87 13.41
CA THR A 3 -10.86 -4.01 12.96
C THR A 3 -10.54 -3.84 11.47
N LEU A 4 -9.28 -4.03 11.11
CA LEU A 4 -8.84 -4.07 9.72
C LEU A 4 -8.41 -5.49 9.38
N ILE A 5 -9.19 -6.15 8.52
CA ILE A 5 -8.81 -7.41 7.90
C ILE A 5 -7.88 -7.09 6.74
N HIS A 6 -6.64 -7.57 6.82
CA HIS A 6 -5.55 -7.10 5.96
C HIS A 6 -4.50 -8.18 5.69
N TYR A 7 -3.57 -7.88 4.80
CA TYR A 7 -2.34 -8.67 4.66
C TYR A 7 -1.12 -7.72 4.70
N PRO A 8 -0.01 -8.05 5.40
CA PRO A 8 1.08 -7.09 5.58
C PRO A 8 1.73 -6.64 4.27
N LEU A 9 1.81 -7.50 3.24
CA LEU A 9 2.35 -7.13 1.91
C LEU A 9 1.27 -6.86 0.85
N SER A 10 0.03 -6.58 1.26
CA SER A 10 -0.99 -6.06 0.34
C SER A 10 -0.89 -4.53 0.27
N VAL A 11 -0.70 -3.99 -0.94
CA VAL A 11 -0.65 -2.54 -1.18
C VAL A 11 -1.91 -1.81 -0.66
N PRO A 12 -3.14 -2.21 -1.02
CA PRO A 12 -4.33 -1.51 -0.53
C PRO A 12 -4.51 -1.67 0.99
N SER A 13 -4.05 -2.78 1.57
CA SER A 13 -4.01 -2.94 3.04
C SER A 13 -3.09 -1.94 3.71
N ARG A 14 -1.87 -1.77 3.19
CA ARG A 14 -0.89 -0.81 3.71
C ARG A 14 -1.36 0.62 3.57
N LEU A 15 -2.01 0.96 2.45
CA LEU A 15 -2.63 2.27 2.29
C LEU A 15 -3.63 2.54 3.43
N VAL A 16 -4.60 1.64 3.67
CA VAL A 16 -5.60 1.88 4.71
C VAL A 16 -4.97 1.95 6.11
N ARG A 17 -3.93 1.15 6.40
CA ARG A 17 -3.17 1.28 7.66
C ARG A 17 -2.55 2.67 7.81
N LEU A 18 -1.97 3.23 6.74
CA LEU A 18 -1.42 4.58 6.75
C LEU A 18 -2.52 5.63 6.95
N VAL A 19 -3.65 5.48 6.28
CA VAL A 19 -4.80 6.40 6.43
C VAL A 19 -5.31 6.40 7.87
N LEU A 20 -5.51 5.22 8.47
CA LEU A 20 -5.95 5.09 9.86
C LEU A 20 -4.95 5.75 10.81
N ALA A 21 -3.65 5.59 10.56
CA ALA A 21 -2.61 6.22 11.37
C ALA A 21 -2.62 7.75 11.25
N GLU A 22 -2.84 8.32 10.05
CA GLU A 22 -3.02 9.76 9.86
C GLU A 22 -4.31 10.29 10.50
N CYS A 23 -5.31 9.41 10.65
CA CYS A 23 -6.52 9.68 11.44
C CYS A 23 -6.33 9.49 12.94
N GLU A 24 -5.11 9.15 13.40
CA GLU A 24 -4.79 8.83 14.81
C GLU A 24 -5.62 7.67 15.37
N ILE A 25 -6.01 6.73 14.50
CA ILE A 25 -6.77 5.53 14.84
C ILE A 25 -5.82 4.34 14.89
N VAL A 26 -5.86 3.62 16.01
CA VAL A 26 -5.17 2.34 16.18
C VAL A 26 -6.19 1.21 16.00
N PRO A 27 -6.20 0.52 14.83
CA PRO A 27 -7.13 -0.59 14.61
C PRO A 27 -6.63 -1.88 15.27
N GLN A 28 -7.54 -2.79 15.54
CA GLN A 28 -7.21 -4.20 15.67
C GLN A 28 -6.87 -4.75 14.29
N LEU A 29 -5.71 -5.38 14.16
CA LEU A 29 -5.26 -5.97 12.90
C LEU A 29 -5.61 -7.46 12.87
N GLN A 30 -6.31 -7.90 11.82
CA GLN A 30 -6.60 -9.30 11.56
C GLN A 30 -5.97 -9.70 10.23
N GLU A 31 -4.98 -10.58 10.26
CA GLU A 31 -4.33 -11.05 9.03
C GLU A 31 -5.20 -12.06 8.27
N GLU A 32 -5.32 -11.88 6.96
CA GLU A 32 -6.04 -12.76 6.04
C GLU A 32 -5.20 -13.05 4.80
N ALA A 33 -5.01 -14.34 4.51
CA ALA A 33 -4.39 -14.80 3.27
C ALA A 33 -5.47 -14.94 2.18
N ALA A 34 -5.85 -13.83 1.53
CA ALA A 34 -6.99 -13.79 0.60
C ALA A 34 -6.94 -14.83 -0.55
N TRP A 35 -5.74 -15.25 -0.97
CA TRP A 35 -5.55 -16.30 -1.97
C TRP A 35 -6.01 -17.69 -1.52
N GLU A 36 -6.21 -17.92 -0.21
CA GLU A 36 -6.76 -19.18 0.32
C GLU A 36 -8.27 -19.30 0.11
N ARG A 37 -8.96 -18.18 -0.15
CA ARG A 37 -10.40 -18.13 -0.40
C ARG A 37 -11.23 -18.86 0.68
N ARG A 38 -10.86 -18.66 1.95
CA ARG A 38 -11.52 -19.32 3.08
C ARG A 38 -13.03 -18.98 3.09
N PRO A 39 -13.94 -19.96 3.26
CA PRO A 39 -15.38 -19.70 3.24
C PRO A 39 -15.82 -18.62 4.24
N GLU A 40 -15.23 -18.61 5.43
CA GLU A 40 -15.51 -17.63 6.48
C GLU A 40 -15.19 -16.19 6.04
N PHE A 41 -14.08 -15.99 5.31
CA PHE A 41 -13.74 -14.68 4.77
C PHE A 41 -14.64 -14.28 3.60
N LEU A 42 -15.02 -15.24 2.74
CA LEU A 42 -15.92 -14.97 1.61
C LEU A 42 -17.36 -14.63 2.05
N ILE A 43 -17.79 -15.06 3.23
CA ILE A 43 -19.04 -14.60 3.85
C ILE A 43 -18.97 -13.11 4.20
N VAL A 44 -17.83 -12.64 4.70
CA VAL A 44 -17.60 -11.22 5.03
C VAL A 44 -17.43 -10.37 3.77
N ASN A 45 -16.60 -10.83 2.82
CA ASN A 45 -16.37 -10.16 1.55
C ASN A 45 -16.41 -11.17 0.38
N PRO A 46 -17.53 -11.26 -0.36
CA PRO A 46 -17.66 -12.17 -1.49
C PRO A 46 -16.68 -11.91 -2.64
N ALA A 47 -16.16 -10.68 -2.77
CA ALA A 47 -15.13 -10.36 -3.74
C ALA A 47 -13.78 -11.02 -3.40
N GLY A 48 -13.57 -11.43 -2.14
CA GLY A 48 -12.33 -12.05 -1.68
C GLY A 48 -11.12 -11.12 -1.75
N THR A 49 -11.34 -9.80 -1.67
CA THR A 49 -10.31 -8.77 -1.78
C THR A 49 -9.98 -8.15 -0.42
N LEU A 50 -8.81 -7.54 -0.33
CA LEU A 50 -8.36 -6.79 0.84
C LEU A 50 -8.18 -5.31 0.49
N PRO A 51 -8.27 -4.40 1.48
CA PRO A 51 -8.62 -4.65 2.88
C PRO A 51 -10.13 -4.68 3.11
N VAL A 52 -10.53 -5.11 4.32
CA VAL A 52 -11.90 -4.96 4.84
C VAL A 52 -11.85 -4.24 6.17
N LEU A 53 -12.59 -3.13 6.30
CA LEU A 53 -12.75 -2.39 7.53
C LEU A 53 -14.07 -2.81 8.21
N VAL A 54 -14.00 -3.17 9.48
CA VAL A 54 -15.17 -3.47 10.32
C VAL A 54 -15.16 -2.51 11.50
N GLU A 55 -16.26 -1.80 11.72
CA GLU A 55 -16.42 -0.84 12.81
C GLU A 55 -17.63 -1.22 13.65
N ASP A 56 -17.37 -1.76 14.85
CA ASP A 56 -18.42 -2.26 15.75
C ASP A 56 -19.38 -3.23 15.04
N ASP A 57 -20.69 -3.00 15.16
CA ASP A 57 -21.75 -3.80 14.53
C ASP A 57 -22.16 -3.30 13.13
N ALA A 58 -21.40 -2.36 12.55
CA ALA A 58 -21.68 -1.84 11.22
C ALA A 58 -21.34 -2.89 10.12
N PRO A 59 -22.02 -2.85 8.96
CA PRO A 59 -21.66 -3.68 7.82
C PRO A 59 -20.19 -3.49 7.40
N PRO A 60 -19.48 -4.57 6.99
CA PRO A 60 -18.10 -4.46 6.53
C PRO A 60 -17.95 -3.52 5.32
N VAL A 61 -16.95 -2.64 5.38
CA VAL A 61 -16.57 -1.75 4.28
C VAL A 61 -15.41 -2.40 3.52
N CYS A 62 -15.68 -2.87 2.31
CA CYS A 62 -14.75 -3.71 1.55
C CYS A 62 -14.08 -2.93 0.42
N GLY A 63 -12.75 -3.03 0.35
CA GLY A 63 -11.95 -2.50 -0.74
C GLY A 63 -11.49 -1.05 -0.53
N ILE A 64 -10.46 -0.68 -1.29
CA ILE A 64 -9.72 0.58 -1.14
C ILE A 64 -10.60 1.83 -1.22
N TRP A 65 -11.46 1.94 -2.24
CA TRP A 65 -12.26 3.14 -2.47
C TRP A 65 -13.34 3.32 -1.43
N ALA A 66 -14.09 2.25 -1.13
CA ALA A 66 -15.15 2.29 -0.13
C ALA A 66 -14.56 2.68 1.23
N VAL A 67 -13.44 2.07 1.63
CA VAL A 67 -12.79 2.39 2.91
C VAL A 67 -12.23 3.81 2.92
N SER A 68 -11.57 4.26 1.84
CA SER A 68 -10.93 5.58 1.81
C SER A 68 -11.95 6.72 1.80
N GLU A 69 -13.05 6.58 1.05
CA GLU A 69 -14.13 7.58 1.06
C GLU A 69 -14.89 7.53 2.39
N TYR A 70 -15.17 6.33 2.94
CA TYR A 70 -15.78 6.21 4.29
C TYR A 70 -14.95 6.93 5.36
N LEU A 71 -13.62 6.75 5.37
CA LEU A 71 -12.75 7.43 6.33
C LEU A 71 -12.67 8.94 6.06
N ASP A 72 -12.70 9.40 4.80
CA ASP A 72 -12.76 10.83 4.48
C ASP A 72 -14.07 11.47 4.98
N GLU A 73 -15.19 10.78 4.79
CA GLU A 73 -16.53 11.24 5.18
C GLU A 73 -16.72 11.24 6.71
N THR A 74 -16.17 10.25 7.41
CA THR A 74 -16.41 10.07 8.85
C THR A 74 -15.31 10.61 9.76
N ARG A 75 -14.09 10.77 9.25
CA ARG A 75 -12.91 11.24 10.02
C ARG A 75 -12.18 12.40 9.34
N GLY A 76 -12.21 12.47 8.00
CA GLY A 76 -11.43 13.42 7.22
C GLY A 76 -11.70 14.89 7.55
N PHE A 77 -12.95 15.28 7.81
CA PHE A 77 -13.28 16.66 8.20
C PHE A 77 -12.62 17.09 9.53
N ALA A 78 -12.46 16.17 10.49
CA ALA A 78 -11.83 16.46 11.78
C ALA A 78 -10.32 16.71 11.67
N LEU A 79 -9.71 16.33 10.55
CA LEU A 79 -8.27 16.53 10.31
C LEU A 79 -7.91 17.96 9.89
N GLY A 80 -8.89 18.80 9.55
CA GLY A 80 -8.67 20.18 9.11
C GLY A 80 -7.68 20.24 7.93
N ASP A 81 -6.60 21.01 8.08
CA ASP A 81 -5.57 21.16 7.04
C ASP A 81 -4.78 19.86 6.74
N ARG A 82 -4.88 18.85 7.62
CA ARG A 82 -4.27 17.52 7.41
C ARG A 82 -5.16 16.56 6.59
N ARG A 83 -6.35 16.99 6.17
CA ARG A 83 -7.27 16.13 5.41
C ARG A 83 -6.60 15.63 4.11
N LEU A 84 -6.68 14.31 3.89
CA LEU A 84 -5.99 13.60 2.81
C LEU A 84 -6.65 13.75 1.44
N LEU A 85 -7.88 14.25 1.39
CA LEU A 85 -8.61 14.53 0.16
C LEU A 85 -9.05 16.00 0.16
N PRO A 86 -8.63 16.81 -0.83
CA PRO A 86 -8.87 18.25 -0.83
C PRO A 86 -10.34 18.60 -1.12
N SER A 87 -10.68 19.87 -0.96
CA SER A 87 -12.06 20.36 -1.16
C SER A 87 -12.43 20.57 -2.63
N SER A 88 -11.47 20.95 -3.49
CA SER A 88 -11.73 21.20 -4.91
C SER A 88 -11.97 19.91 -5.68
N ALA A 89 -13.04 19.85 -6.46
CA ALA A 89 -13.38 18.69 -7.29
C ALA A 89 -12.24 18.28 -8.24
N ALA A 90 -11.56 19.25 -8.84
CA ALA A 90 -10.42 18.99 -9.73
C ALA A 90 -9.23 18.36 -8.99
N GLN A 91 -8.93 18.86 -7.78
CA GLN A 91 -7.86 18.29 -6.96
C GLN A 91 -8.23 16.90 -6.43
N ARG A 92 -9.50 16.66 -6.06
CA ARG A 92 -9.98 15.33 -5.67
C ARG A 92 -9.83 14.32 -6.81
N ALA A 93 -10.15 14.74 -8.04
CA ALA A 93 -9.98 13.89 -9.21
C ALA A 93 -8.51 13.49 -9.42
N GLU A 94 -7.56 14.41 -9.26
CA GLU A 94 -6.13 14.10 -9.37
C GLU A 94 -5.64 13.17 -8.25
N VAL A 95 -6.04 13.41 -7.00
CA VAL A 95 -5.70 12.53 -5.87
C VAL A 95 -6.21 11.11 -6.10
N ARG A 96 -7.46 10.97 -6.56
CA ARG A 96 -8.06 9.67 -6.88
C ARG A 96 -7.33 9.01 -8.05
N ARG A 97 -7.07 9.72 -9.14
CA ARG A 97 -6.33 9.19 -10.30
C ARG A 97 -4.96 8.62 -9.89
N LEU A 98 -4.23 9.34 -9.04
CA LEU A 98 -2.92 8.87 -8.55
C LEU A 98 -3.04 7.72 -7.54
N THR A 99 -4.06 7.76 -6.67
CA THR A 99 -4.34 6.64 -5.75
C THR A 99 -4.63 5.36 -6.53
N GLU A 100 -5.42 5.45 -7.62
CA GLU A 100 -5.69 4.35 -8.55
C GLU A 100 -4.40 3.86 -9.23
N TRP A 101 -3.59 4.79 -9.73
CA TRP A 101 -2.32 4.47 -10.37
C TRP A 101 -1.43 3.58 -9.49
N PHE A 102 -1.25 3.95 -8.22
CA PHE A 102 -0.34 3.22 -7.34
C PHE A 102 -0.97 2.00 -6.66
N SER A 103 -2.29 1.97 -6.51
CA SER A 103 -2.96 0.84 -5.84
C SER A 103 -3.50 -0.22 -6.79
N MET A 104 -3.63 0.10 -8.08
CA MET A 104 -4.09 -0.83 -9.12
C MET A 104 -3.01 -1.02 -10.17
N ARG A 105 -2.66 0.02 -10.94
CA ARG A 105 -1.72 -0.14 -12.06
C ARG A 105 -0.32 -0.59 -11.63
N PHE A 106 0.26 0.06 -10.61
CA PHE A 106 1.55 -0.35 -10.05
C PHE A 106 1.45 -1.76 -9.44
N ASP A 107 0.31 -2.14 -8.90
CA ASP A 107 0.11 -3.49 -8.36
C ASP A 107 0.09 -4.53 -9.47
N ASP A 108 -0.69 -4.30 -10.53
CA ASP A 108 -0.80 -5.17 -11.70
C ASP A 108 0.54 -5.29 -12.46
N GLU A 109 1.34 -4.23 -12.50
CA GLU A 109 2.59 -4.18 -13.27
C GLU A 109 3.84 -4.55 -12.45
N VAL A 110 3.80 -4.44 -11.12
CA VAL A 110 4.96 -4.58 -10.22
C VAL A 110 4.66 -5.41 -8.98
N THR A 111 3.93 -4.88 -7.99
CA THR A 111 3.87 -5.52 -6.66
C THR A 111 3.13 -6.84 -6.66
N GLY A 112 2.11 -7.01 -7.51
CA GLY A 112 1.41 -8.27 -7.72
C GLY A 112 2.35 -9.38 -8.18
N TYR A 113 3.19 -9.12 -9.19
CA TYR A 113 4.23 -10.07 -9.61
C TYR A 113 5.23 -10.36 -8.49
N LEU A 114 5.73 -9.34 -7.80
CA LEU A 114 6.72 -9.52 -6.76
C LEU A 114 6.17 -10.35 -5.58
N VAL A 115 4.96 -10.05 -5.13
CA VAL A 115 4.31 -10.75 -4.01
C VAL A 115 3.96 -12.18 -4.41
N GLU A 116 3.36 -12.40 -5.60
CA GLU A 116 3.02 -13.74 -6.07
C GLU A 116 4.26 -14.64 -6.16
N GLU A 117 5.33 -14.15 -6.78
CA GLU A 117 6.53 -14.93 -7.07
C GLU A 117 7.45 -15.11 -5.85
N LYS A 118 7.57 -14.10 -4.98
CA LYS A 118 8.50 -14.14 -3.83
C LYS A 118 7.83 -14.51 -2.51
N VAL A 119 6.51 -14.41 -2.39
CA VAL A 119 5.78 -14.64 -1.14
C VAL A 119 4.75 -15.76 -1.32
N THR A 120 3.73 -15.57 -2.15
CA THR A 120 2.58 -16.50 -2.25
C THR A 120 3.03 -17.89 -2.72
N LYS A 121 3.86 -17.97 -3.77
CA LYS A 121 4.43 -19.25 -4.24
C LYS A 121 5.29 -19.94 -3.19
N ARG A 122 6.05 -19.19 -2.39
CA ARG A 122 6.87 -19.76 -1.30
C ARG A 122 6.00 -20.32 -0.18
N GLU A 123 4.93 -19.62 0.20
CA GLU A 123 3.95 -20.14 1.16
C GLU A 123 3.26 -21.41 0.63
N ARG A 124 2.89 -21.45 -0.66
CA ARG A 124 2.33 -22.65 -1.29
C ARG A 124 3.32 -23.83 -1.31
N ALA A 125 4.60 -23.59 -1.62
CA ALA A 125 5.63 -24.64 -1.56
C ALA A 125 5.75 -25.27 -0.17
N ARG A 126 5.65 -24.48 0.90
CA ARG A 126 5.67 -25.00 2.27
C ARG A 126 4.49 -25.92 2.60
N ARG A 127 3.41 -25.85 1.81
CA ARG A 127 2.22 -26.69 1.93
C ARG A 127 2.17 -27.82 0.89
N GLY A 128 3.29 -28.09 0.21
CA GLY A 128 3.41 -29.17 -0.77
C GLY A 128 3.00 -28.80 -2.21
N GLY A 129 2.72 -27.52 -2.49
CA GLY A 129 2.45 -27.04 -3.86
C GLY A 129 3.72 -26.71 -4.66
N ASN A 130 3.57 -26.38 -5.94
CA ASN A 130 4.66 -25.77 -6.72
C ASN A 130 4.89 -24.32 -6.25
N GLY A 131 6.14 -24.00 -5.92
CA GLY A 131 6.54 -22.65 -5.50
C GLY A 131 7.75 -22.08 -6.23
N SER A 132 8.14 -22.67 -7.37
CA SER A 132 9.22 -22.13 -8.20
C SER A 132 8.82 -20.78 -8.79
N PRO A 133 9.61 -19.71 -8.58
CA PRO A 133 9.31 -18.39 -9.15
C PRO A 133 9.45 -18.38 -10.68
N ASP A 134 8.58 -17.63 -11.35
CA ASP A 134 8.70 -17.29 -12.76
C ASP A 134 9.68 -16.13 -12.93
N SER A 135 10.86 -16.44 -13.49
CA SER A 135 11.89 -15.44 -13.74
C SER A 135 11.48 -14.36 -14.74
N SER A 136 10.53 -14.63 -15.63
CA SER A 136 10.05 -13.68 -16.62
C SER A 136 9.16 -12.61 -15.98
N ALA A 137 8.24 -13.01 -15.09
CA ALA A 137 7.43 -12.10 -14.29
C ALA A 137 8.28 -11.19 -13.41
N LEU A 138 9.32 -11.74 -12.75
CA LEU A 138 10.26 -10.95 -11.96
C LEU A 138 11.07 -9.94 -12.81
N ARG A 139 11.47 -10.31 -14.03
CA ARG A 139 12.12 -9.37 -14.96
C ARG A 139 11.17 -8.26 -15.41
N ALA A 140 9.91 -8.59 -15.70
CA ALA A 140 8.90 -7.61 -16.06
C ALA A 140 8.67 -6.59 -14.93
N ALA A 141 8.48 -7.06 -13.69
CA ALA A 141 8.30 -6.19 -12.53
C ALA A 141 9.49 -5.22 -12.33
N ARG A 142 10.73 -5.72 -12.42
CA ARG A 142 11.95 -4.90 -12.33
C ARG A 142 12.11 -3.90 -13.48
N SER A 143 11.58 -4.21 -14.66
CA SER A 143 11.56 -3.27 -15.78
C SER A 143 10.53 -2.17 -15.53
N ASN A 144 9.30 -2.56 -15.17
CA ASN A 144 8.17 -1.65 -15.01
C ASN A 144 8.35 -0.68 -13.84
N ILE A 145 8.95 -1.12 -12.73
CA ILE A 145 9.16 -0.25 -11.55
C ILE A 145 9.96 1.02 -11.89
N ARG A 146 10.89 0.94 -12.85
CA ARG A 146 11.65 2.11 -13.31
C ARG A 146 10.77 3.16 -13.98
N THR A 147 9.79 2.72 -14.79
CA THR A 147 8.81 3.63 -15.41
C THR A 147 7.95 4.32 -14.36
N HIS A 148 7.53 3.61 -13.32
CA HIS A 148 6.76 4.22 -12.22
C HIS A 148 7.60 5.18 -11.37
N LEU A 149 8.87 4.86 -11.10
CA LEU A 149 9.79 5.77 -10.40
C LEU A 149 10.03 7.04 -11.22
N ALA A 150 10.27 6.93 -12.52
CA ALA A 150 10.39 8.08 -13.42
C ALA A 150 9.11 8.95 -13.42
N TYR A 151 7.94 8.33 -13.27
CA TYR A 151 6.69 9.08 -13.12
C TYR A 151 6.59 9.83 -11.79
N ILE A 152 7.03 9.21 -10.68
CA ILE A 152 7.13 9.88 -9.38
C ILE A 152 8.09 11.08 -9.45
N GLU A 153 9.29 10.89 -10.02
CA GLU A 153 10.27 11.97 -10.28
C GLU A 153 9.64 13.13 -11.06
N HIS A 154 8.91 12.83 -12.14
CA HIS A 154 8.22 13.83 -12.93
C HIS A 154 7.19 14.63 -12.12
N LEU A 155 6.39 13.96 -11.28
CA LEU A 155 5.40 14.62 -10.42
C LEU A 155 6.09 15.53 -9.38
N LEU A 156 7.16 15.05 -8.76
CA LEU A 156 7.90 15.77 -7.71
C LEU A 156 8.73 16.93 -8.26
N GLY A 157 9.17 16.88 -9.53
CA GLY A 157 9.91 17.97 -10.17
C GLY A 157 9.12 19.29 -10.27
N ALA A 158 7.80 19.25 -10.13
CA ALA A 158 6.92 20.43 -10.18
C ALA A 158 6.03 20.59 -8.94
N ARG A 159 6.06 19.66 -7.97
CA ARG A 159 5.12 19.60 -6.84
C ARG A 159 5.82 19.19 -5.56
N ASN A 160 5.35 19.69 -4.42
CA ASN A 160 5.90 19.31 -3.11
C ASN A 160 5.52 17.87 -2.69
N TRP A 161 4.34 17.44 -3.14
CA TRP A 161 3.72 16.13 -2.95
C TRP A 161 3.10 15.67 -4.27
N LEU A 162 2.81 14.37 -4.42
CA LEU A 162 2.46 13.79 -5.72
C LEU A 162 1.26 14.46 -6.39
N ALA A 163 0.25 14.86 -5.60
CA ALA A 163 -0.96 15.51 -6.09
C ALA A 163 -0.97 17.05 -5.95
N GLY A 164 0.10 17.68 -5.45
CA GLY A 164 0.18 19.14 -5.32
C GLY A 164 1.00 19.62 -4.12
N GLU A 165 0.47 20.60 -3.40
CA GLU A 165 1.20 21.30 -2.32
C GLU A 165 1.15 20.60 -0.97
N ARG A 166 0.19 19.69 -0.76
CA ARG A 166 -0.03 18.97 0.50
C ARG A 166 -0.10 17.46 0.27
N MET A 167 0.31 16.70 1.28
CA MET A 167 0.22 15.25 1.31
C MET A 167 -1.24 14.80 1.21
N SER A 168 -1.49 13.72 0.47
CA SER A 168 -2.82 13.21 0.18
C SER A 168 -2.87 11.68 0.12
N TYR A 169 -4.04 11.11 -0.19
CA TYR A 169 -4.14 9.67 -0.49
C TYR A 169 -3.19 9.21 -1.60
N ALA A 170 -2.85 10.09 -2.56
CA ALA A 170 -1.91 9.76 -3.63
C ALA A 170 -0.52 9.40 -3.08
N ASP A 171 -0.03 10.19 -2.12
CA ASP A 171 1.27 9.98 -1.48
C ASP A 171 1.28 8.71 -0.63
N LEU A 172 0.21 8.48 0.14
CA LEU A 172 0.08 7.27 0.95
C LEU A 172 -0.02 6.02 0.07
N ALA A 173 -0.70 6.09 -1.09
CA ALA A 173 -0.83 4.97 -2.00
C ALA A 173 0.51 4.61 -2.66
N ALA A 174 1.23 5.62 -3.15
CA ALA A 174 2.57 5.44 -3.71
C ALA A 174 3.54 4.88 -2.65
N ALA A 175 3.51 5.41 -1.43
CA ALA A 175 4.40 4.95 -0.37
C ALA A 175 4.02 3.54 0.10
N ALA A 176 2.73 3.18 0.15
CA ALA A 176 2.28 1.82 0.41
C ALA A 176 2.82 0.85 -0.65
N ALA A 177 2.69 1.18 -1.94
CA ALA A 177 3.18 0.36 -3.04
C ALA A 177 4.71 0.17 -3.00
N LEU A 178 5.44 1.29 -2.87
CA LEU A 178 6.90 1.25 -2.77
C LEU A 178 7.39 0.53 -1.53
N SER A 179 6.67 0.61 -0.40
CA SER A 179 7.06 -0.12 0.81
C SER A 179 6.97 -1.63 0.65
N VAL A 180 6.07 -2.16 -0.19
CA VAL A 180 6.01 -3.59 -0.49
C VAL A 180 7.19 -3.98 -1.37
N ALA A 181 7.45 -3.21 -2.43
CA ALA A 181 8.60 -3.45 -3.31
C ALA A 181 9.95 -3.33 -2.55
N ASP A 182 10.07 -2.36 -1.63
CA ASP A 182 11.26 -2.11 -0.82
C ASP A 182 11.47 -3.22 0.22
N TYR A 183 10.38 -3.71 0.84
CA TYR A 183 10.44 -4.91 1.68
C TYR A 183 11.02 -6.11 0.92
N LEU A 184 10.71 -6.22 -0.37
CA LEU A 184 11.21 -7.29 -1.22
C LEU A 184 12.59 -6.98 -1.82
N GLY A 185 13.17 -5.81 -1.55
CA GLY A 185 14.48 -5.38 -2.07
C GLY A 185 14.51 -5.12 -3.57
N GLU A 186 13.39 -4.66 -4.15
CA GLU A 186 13.23 -4.54 -5.61
C GLU A 186 13.17 -3.08 -6.09
N VAL A 187 13.30 -2.09 -5.20
CA VAL A 187 13.30 -0.66 -5.57
C VAL A 187 14.73 -0.18 -5.87
N PRO A 188 15.04 0.27 -7.10
CA PRO A 188 16.35 0.79 -7.46
C PRO A 188 16.52 2.26 -7.04
N TRP A 189 16.61 2.52 -5.73
CA TRP A 189 16.66 3.90 -5.19
C TRP A 189 17.79 4.77 -5.73
N SER A 190 18.90 4.19 -6.19
CA SER A 190 20.01 4.92 -6.82
C SER A 190 19.67 5.51 -8.19
N GLU A 191 18.56 5.08 -8.80
CA GLU A 191 18.10 5.55 -10.12
C GLU A 191 17.05 6.68 -10.02
N ALA A 192 16.59 7.03 -8.81
CA ALA A 192 15.48 7.97 -8.59
C ALA A 192 15.65 8.76 -7.27
N GLU A 193 16.44 9.84 -7.32
CA GLU A 193 16.84 10.62 -6.15
C GLU A 193 15.69 11.43 -5.53
N GLU A 194 14.85 12.10 -6.32
CA GLU A 194 13.71 12.86 -5.77
C GLU A 194 12.65 11.94 -5.19
N ALA A 195 12.40 10.79 -5.84
CA ALA A 195 11.52 9.75 -5.33
C ALA A 195 12.07 9.18 -4.02
N LYS A 196 13.38 8.96 -3.91
CA LYS A 196 14.03 8.53 -2.67
C LYS A 196 13.85 9.57 -1.56
N ASN A 197 14.10 10.84 -1.84
CA ASN A 197 13.95 11.94 -0.88
C ASN A 197 12.50 12.10 -0.41
N TRP A 198 11.53 12.03 -1.31
CA TRP A 198 10.10 12.02 -0.97
C TRP A 198 9.73 10.77 -0.15
N TYR A 199 10.23 9.59 -0.50
CA TYR A 199 9.91 8.36 0.24
C TYR A 199 10.55 8.36 1.64
N MET A 200 11.75 8.91 1.84
CA MET A 200 12.33 9.11 3.18
C MET A 200 11.43 10.00 4.05
N ARG A 201 10.84 11.08 3.49
CA ARG A 201 9.86 11.92 4.20
C ARG A 201 8.61 11.12 4.60
N MET A 202 8.10 10.26 3.72
CA MET A 202 6.95 9.40 4.01
C MET A 202 7.27 8.34 5.08
N LYS A 203 8.41 7.66 4.93
CA LYS A 203 8.90 6.58 5.80
C LYS A 203 9.18 7.05 7.23
N SER A 204 9.56 8.32 7.39
CA SER A 204 9.84 8.94 8.71
C SER A 204 8.58 9.27 9.52
N ARG A 205 7.39 9.18 8.92
CA ARG A 205 6.13 9.50 9.61
C ARG A 205 5.79 8.44 10.67
N PRO A 206 5.15 8.82 11.80
CA PRO A 206 4.77 7.86 12.85
C PRO A 206 3.92 6.68 12.33
N GLY A 207 3.01 6.94 11.40
CA GLY A 207 2.14 5.92 10.80
C GLY A 207 2.86 4.86 9.97
N PHE A 208 4.12 5.13 9.56
CA PHE A 208 4.92 4.16 8.81
C PHE A 208 5.60 3.13 9.72
N ARG A 209 5.82 3.44 11.00
CA ARG A 209 6.56 2.56 11.93
C ARG A 209 5.98 1.14 12.01
N PRO A 210 4.64 0.92 12.06
CA PRO A 210 4.09 -0.43 12.06
C PRO A 210 4.41 -1.20 10.77
N LEU A 211 4.47 -0.54 9.60
CA LEU A 211 4.83 -1.18 8.34
C LEU A 211 6.30 -1.62 8.35
N LEU A 212 7.19 -0.78 8.90
CA LEU A 212 8.63 -1.10 9.01
C LEU A 212 8.91 -2.26 9.97
N ALA A 213 7.99 -2.50 10.92
CA ALA A 213 8.06 -3.60 11.87
C ALA A 213 7.40 -4.89 11.37
N ASP A 214 6.69 -4.87 10.24
CA ASP A 214 6.04 -6.07 9.69
C ASP A 214 7.08 -7.17 9.42
N GLN A 215 6.75 -8.41 9.79
CA GLN A 215 7.58 -9.58 9.50
C GLN A 215 6.79 -10.63 8.74
N ILE A 216 7.29 -11.03 7.57
CA ILE A 216 6.72 -12.10 6.77
C ILE A 216 7.51 -13.38 7.02
N ARG A 217 6.79 -14.47 7.30
CA ARG A 217 7.41 -15.75 7.69
C ARG A 217 8.32 -16.35 6.61
N THR A 218 8.06 -16.06 5.33
CA THR A 218 8.80 -16.62 4.18
C THR A 218 9.85 -15.69 3.58
N VAL A 219 9.87 -14.41 3.96
CA VAL A 219 10.75 -13.41 3.36
C VAL A 219 11.25 -12.46 4.42
N ARG A 220 12.58 -12.28 4.47
CA ARG A 220 13.21 -11.24 5.29
C ARG A 220 13.40 -9.98 4.45
N PRO A 221 13.14 -8.79 5.01
CA PRO A 221 13.42 -7.56 4.32
C PRO A 221 14.93 -7.29 4.23
N PRO A 222 15.38 -6.45 3.29
CA PRO A 222 16.76 -6.01 3.26
C PRO A 222 17.11 -5.15 4.50
N GLU A 223 18.39 -5.04 4.84
CA GLU A 223 18.87 -4.32 6.03
C GLU A 223 18.41 -2.86 6.08
N HIS A 224 18.32 -2.22 4.91
CA HIS A 224 17.91 -0.83 4.79
C HIS A 224 16.40 -0.61 4.95
N TYR A 225 15.59 -1.67 4.96
CA TYR A 225 14.13 -1.52 4.96
C TYR A 225 13.61 -0.76 6.19
N ALA A 226 14.20 -0.96 7.37
CA ALA A 226 13.80 -0.24 8.57
C ALA A 226 14.57 1.08 8.81
N LEU A 227 15.62 1.35 8.03
CA LEU A 227 16.43 2.57 8.17
C LEU A 227 15.69 3.78 7.59
N LEU A 228 15.65 4.89 8.33
CA LEU A 228 15.02 6.13 7.86
C LEU A 228 15.95 6.89 6.89
N ASP A 229 17.25 6.73 7.08
CA ASP A 229 18.36 7.14 6.23
C ASP A 229 18.90 5.91 5.48
N PHE A 230 18.54 5.76 4.21
CA PHE A 230 19.01 4.68 3.34
C PHE A 230 19.41 5.27 1.99
#